data_AF-A0A969TRE2-F1
#
_entry.id   AF-A0A969TRE2-F1
#
_cell.length_a   1.000
_cell.length_b   1.000
_cell.length_c   1.000
_cell.angle_alpha   90.00
_cell.angle_beta   90.00
_cell.angle_gamma   90.00
#
_symmetry.space_group_name_H-M   'P 1'
#
loop_
_entity.id
_entity.type
_entity.pdbx_description
1 polymer ?
#
loop_
_entity_poly.entity_id
_entity_poly.type
_entity_poly.pdbx_seq_one_letter_code
_entity_poly.pdbx_strand_id
1 'polypeptide(L)'
;MEWHKLLQIPQPVQQPQILLVVGISLAVLSIGGPITTALASHPPQFSQITCPASTEAIYFRNSAGSSINLVPDRATKRSYVPNIRISDFKNNIRRLERSDYVETAKELAKLDANTTLRNTTDIKSGKLVWLISDSRLIPKEKGIVGVCGRPTTNPAIAKYGRTYHGPLPVFLFYADSMTVVSR
;
A
#
# COMPACT_ATOMS: atom_id res chain seq x y z
N MET A 1 21.05 -57.32 -18.12
CA MET A 1 20.53 -56.20 -17.30
C MET A 1 20.07 -56.79 -15.98
N GLU A 2 20.81 -56.54 -14.90
CA GLU A 2 20.52 -57.14 -13.59
C GLU A 2 19.50 -56.30 -12.82
N TRP A 3 18.26 -56.80 -12.77
CA TRP A 3 17.12 -56.18 -12.08
C TRP A 3 17.32 -55.99 -10.56
N HIS A 4 18.34 -56.63 -9.99
CA HIS A 4 18.60 -56.65 -8.56
C HIS A 4 19.15 -55.31 -8.04
N LYS A 5 19.75 -54.49 -8.93
CA LYS A 5 20.22 -53.14 -8.58
C LYS A 5 19.10 -52.09 -8.48
N LEU A 6 17.92 -52.36 -9.05
CA LEU A 6 16.79 -51.41 -9.05
C LEU A 6 15.92 -51.48 -7.78
N LEU A 7 16.13 -52.50 -6.93
CA LEU A 7 15.41 -52.68 -5.66
C LEU A 7 16.26 -52.32 -4.43
N GLN A 8 17.36 -51.59 -4.61
CA GLN A 8 18.05 -50.99 -3.46
C GLN A 8 17.22 -49.83 -2.94
N ILE A 9 16.32 -50.15 -2.00
CA ILE A 9 15.66 -49.15 -1.16
C ILE A 9 16.79 -48.42 -0.42
N PRO A 10 16.97 -47.10 -0.63
CA PRO A 10 18.01 -46.36 0.07
C PRO A 10 17.82 -46.57 1.57
N GLN A 11 18.82 -47.17 2.21
CA GLN A 11 18.73 -47.43 3.65
C GLN A 11 18.54 -46.10 4.38
N PRO A 12 17.66 -46.06 5.39
CA PRO A 12 17.43 -44.83 6.15
C PRO A 12 18.76 -44.37 6.72
N VAL A 13 19.15 -43.14 6.40
CA VAL A 13 20.40 -42.53 6.86
C VAL A 13 20.40 -42.56 8.40
N GLN A 14 21.16 -43.48 8.99
CA GLN A 14 21.29 -43.68 10.44
C GLN A 14 22.20 -42.62 11.08
N GLN A 15 22.06 -41.34 10.71
CA GLN A 15 22.82 -40.24 11.29
C GLN A 15 21.87 -39.27 12.01
N PRO A 16 21.22 -39.71 13.10
CA PRO A 16 20.29 -38.87 13.88
C PRO A 16 20.96 -37.60 14.40
N GLN A 17 22.28 -37.62 14.61
CA GLN A 17 23.06 -36.47 15.05
C GLN A 17 23.06 -35.33 14.02
N ILE A 18 23.17 -35.63 12.72
CA ILE A 18 23.14 -34.60 11.68
C ILE A 18 21.75 -33.97 11.59
N LEU A 19 20.71 -34.80 11.62
CA LEU A 19 19.32 -34.32 11.62
C LEU A 19 19.03 -33.44 12.85
N LEU A 20 19.57 -33.80 14.01
CA LEU A 20 19.42 -33.02 15.24
C LEU A 20 20.16 -31.68 15.16
N VAL A 21 21.40 -31.66 14.65
CA VAL A 21 22.16 -30.42 14.44
C VAL A 21 21.47 -29.49 13.44
N VAL A 22 20.99 -30.03 12.32
CA VAL A 22 20.23 -29.27 11.32
C VAL A 22 18.93 -28.75 11.92
N GLY A 23 18.19 -29.59 12.67
CA GLY A 23 16.94 -29.21 13.33
C GLY A 23 17.13 -28.09 14.35
N ILE A 24 18.14 -28.19 15.21
CA ILE A 24 18.47 -27.13 16.19
C ILE A 24 18.88 -25.85 15.45
N SER A 25 19.72 -25.95 14.43
CA SER A 25 20.18 -24.78 13.66
C SER A 25 18.99 -24.07 13.00
N LEU A 26 18.07 -24.83 12.42
CA LEU A 26 16.86 -24.29 11.81
C LEU A 26 15.96 -23.62 12.85
N ALA A 27 15.80 -24.24 14.03
CA ALA A 27 15.00 -23.69 15.11
C ALA A 27 15.59 -22.36 15.62
N VAL A 28 16.91 -22.31 15.82
CA VAL A 28 17.61 -21.09 16.24
C VAL A 28 17.49 -20.00 15.19
N LEU A 29 17.66 -20.30 13.89
CA LEU A 29 17.50 -19.31 12.83
C LEU A 29 16.05 -18.81 12.70
N SER A 30 15.08 -19.71 12.86
CA SER A 30 13.65 -19.40 12.74
C SER A 30 13.15 -18.50 13.87
N ILE A 31 13.74 -18.59 15.07
CA ILE A 31 13.38 -17.76 16.22
C ILE A 31 14.29 -16.54 16.32
N GLY A 32 15.60 -16.76 16.22
CA GLY A 32 16.62 -15.72 16.32
C GLY A 32 16.57 -14.71 15.19
N GLY A 33 16.26 -15.13 13.96
CA GLY A 33 16.13 -14.24 12.81
C GLY A 33 15.08 -13.13 13.03
N PRO A 34 13.81 -13.46 13.34
CA PRO A 34 12.79 -12.46 13.64
C PRO A 34 13.15 -11.56 14.83
N ILE A 35 13.71 -12.11 15.91
CA ILE A 35 14.08 -11.33 17.10
C ILE A 35 15.19 -10.33 16.77
N THR A 36 16.27 -10.79 16.13
CA THR A 36 17.39 -9.91 15.73
C THR A 36 16.93 -8.84 14.74
N THR A 37 16.06 -9.20 13.80
CA THR A 37 15.46 -8.24 12.86
C THR A 37 14.61 -7.21 13.59
N ALA A 38 13.77 -7.63 14.54
CA ALA A 38 12.94 -6.72 15.33
C ALA A 38 13.80 -5.74 16.16
N LEU A 39 14.87 -6.23 16.78
CA LEU A 39 15.79 -5.41 17.57
C LEU A 39 16.62 -4.45 16.70
N ALA A 40 17.02 -4.89 15.50
CA ALA A 40 17.78 -4.06 14.57
C ALA A 40 16.90 -3.08 13.79
N SER A 41 15.61 -3.36 13.64
CA SER A 41 14.68 -2.49 12.92
C SER A 41 14.39 -1.22 13.73
N HIS A 42 14.82 -0.08 13.20
CA HIS A 42 14.52 1.23 13.78
C HIS A 42 13.41 1.90 12.97
N PRO A 43 12.49 2.65 13.63
CA PRO A 43 11.54 3.48 12.91
C PRO A 43 12.28 4.42 11.96
N PRO A 44 11.80 4.61 10.72
CA PRO A 44 12.46 5.51 9.79
C PRO A 44 12.50 6.91 10.37
N GLN A 45 13.69 7.51 10.42
CA GLN A 45 13.85 8.91 10.79
C GLN A 45 13.64 9.78 9.55
N PHE A 46 12.77 10.78 9.68
CA PHE A 46 12.48 11.73 8.62
C PHE A 46 12.14 13.11 9.20
N SER A 47 12.35 14.15 8.41
CA SER A 47 12.02 15.52 8.80
C SER A 47 10.50 15.73 8.79
N GLN A 48 9.97 16.31 9.86
CA GLN A 48 8.57 16.72 9.88
C GLN A 48 8.37 17.99 9.06
N ILE A 49 7.23 18.10 8.38
CA ILE A 49 6.83 19.30 7.64
C ILE A 49 5.77 20.07 8.42
N THR A 50 5.79 21.39 8.25
CA THR A 50 4.74 22.27 8.74
C THR A 50 3.76 22.53 7.61
N CYS A 51 2.49 22.17 7.83
CA CYS A 51 1.42 22.41 6.87
C CYS A 51 0.68 23.73 7.17
N PRO A 52 0.11 24.40 6.15
CA PRO A 52 -0.71 25.59 6.35
C PRO A 52 -1.86 25.36 7.34
N ALA A 53 -2.32 26.43 8.00
CA ALA A 53 -3.50 26.38 8.85
C ALA A 53 -4.67 25.76 8.08
N SER A 54 -5.45 24.86 8.73
CA SER A 54 -6.53 24.03 8.16
C SER A 54 -6.14 22.79 7.34
N THR A 55 -4.86 22.41 7.32
CA THR A 55 -4.41 21.16 6.68
C THR A 55 -3.68 20.26 7.66
N GLU A 56 -3.72 18.96 7.40
CA GLU A 56 -3.07 17.93 8.19
C GLU A 56 -1.86 17.38 7.44
N ALA A 57 -0.84 16.96 8.19
CA ALA A 57 0.35 16.32 7.64
C ALA A 57 0.21 14.79 7.73
N ILE A 58 0.37 14.11 6.59
CA ILE A 58 0.53 12.64 6.56
C ILE A 58 1.88 12.29 5.92
N TYR A 59 2.45 11.15 6.29
CA TYR A 59 3.76 10.72 5.82
C TYR A 59 3.70 9.33 5.24
N PHE A 60 4.19 9.12 4.02
CA PHE A 60 4.15 7.81 3.41
C PHE A 60 5.42 7.48 2.63
N ARG A 61 5.67 6.19 2.40
CA ARG A 61 6.79 5.74 1.57
C ARG A 61 6.40 5.78 0.08
N ASN A 62 7.04 6.63 -0.69
CA ASN A 62 6.89 6.69 -2.13
C ASN A 62 7.69 5.56 -2.78
N SER A 63 6.95 4.66 -3.43
CA SER A 63 7.46 3.47 -4.09
C SER A 63 6.68 3.27 -5.39
N ALA A 64 7.35 2.74 -6.42
CA ALA A 64 6.69 2.44 -7.68
C ALA A 64 5.59 1.37 -7.48
N GLY A 65 4.48 1.51 -8.20
CA GLY A 65 3.46 0.44 -8.32
C GLY A 65 2.23 0.53 -7.40
N SER A 66 2.11 1.55 -6.54
CA SER A 66 0.90 1.76 -5.71
C SER A 66 0.17 3.07 -6.08
N SER A 67 -0.10 3.29 -7.36
CA SER A 67 -0.87 4.44 -7.78
C SER A 67 -1.70 4.15 -9.04
N ILE A 68 -2.85 4.80 -9.11
CA ILE A 68 -3.75 4.81 -10.27
C ILE A 68 -3.84 6.24 -10.73
N ASN A 69 -3.36 6.53 -11.94
CA ASN A 69 -3.46 7.82 -12.58
C ASN A 69 -4.71 7.83 -13.48
N LEU A 70 -5.60 8.79 -13.24
CA LEU A 70 -6.73 9.06 -14.10
C LEU A 70 -6.26 9.90 -15.28
N VAL A 71 -6.37 9.36 -16.49
CA VAL A 71 -5.92 10.04 -17.71
C VAL A 71 -7.11 10.49 -18.55
N PRO A 72 -6.95 11.53 -19.40
CA PRO A 72 -8.00 11.95 -20.33
C PRO A 72 -8.42 10.82 -21.29
N ASP A 73 -9.67 10.80 -21.72
CA ASP A 73 -10.20 9.77 -22.65
C ASP A 73 -9.51 9.78 -24.02
N ARG A 74 -8.97 10.94 -24.43
CA ARG A 74 -8.15 11.10 -25.64
C ARG A 74 -6.79 10.37 -25.59
N ALA A 75 -6.42 9.77 -24.45
CA ALA A 75 -5.22 8.97 -24.35
C ALA A 75 -5.30 7.77 -25.31
N THR A 76 -4.31 7.63 -26.21
CA THR A 76 -4.31 6.65 -27.30
C THR A 76 -4.41 5.20 -26.83
N LYS A 77 -3.95 4.91 -25.61
CA LYS A 77 -3.95 3.57 -25.03
C LYS A 77 -5.25 3.29 -24.27
N ARG A 78 -5.75 2.06 -24.39
CA ARG A 78 -6.85 1.52 -23.57
C ARG A 78 -6.50 1.61 -22.08
N SER A 79 -7.47 1.66 -21.18
CA SER A 79 -7.20 1.67 -19.73
C SER A 79 -6.44 0.42 -19.26
N TYR A 80 -5.35 0.62 -18.52
CA TYR A 80 -4.57 -0.43 -17.84
C TYR A 80 -3.90 0.16 -16.59
N VAL A 81 -3.79 -0.57 -15.50
CA VAL A 81 -3.07 -0.09 -14.31
C VAL A 81 -1.59 0.14 -14.68
N PRO A 82 -1.00 1.31 -14.38
CA PRO A 82 -1.51 2.34 -13.48
C PRO A 82 -2.36 3.46 -14.13
N ASN A 83 -2.50 3.52 -15.45
CA ASN A 83 -3.21 4.61 -16.15
C ASN A 83 -4.63 4.19 -16.60
N ILE A 84 -5.65 4.72 -15.93
CA ILE A 84 -7.06 4.44 -16.23
C ILE A 84 -7.70 5.68 -16.84
N ARG A 85 -8.40 5.53 -17.97
CA ARG A 85 -9.16 6.64 -18.57
C ARG A 85 -10.29 7.07 -17.64
N ILE A 86 -10.56 8.37 -17.60
CA ILE A 86 -11.56 8.93 -16.69
C ILE A 86 -12.97 8.36 -16.94
N SER A 87 -13.36 8.12 -18.20
CA SER A 87 -14.63 7.47 -18.55
C SER A 87 -14.73 6.04 -18.00
N ASP A 88 -13.69 5.23 -18.18
CA ASP A 88 -13.63 3.85 -17.68
C ASP A 88 -13.66 3.82 -16.15
N PHE A 89 -12.95 4.74 -15.50
CA PHE A 89 -13.00 4.89 -14.04
C PHE A 89 -14.42 5.20 -13.57
N LYS A 90 -15.06 6.25 -14.11
CA LYS A 90 -16.43 6.65 -13.75
C LYS A 90 -17.44 5.53 -14.00
N ASN A 91 -17.30 4.78 -15.10
CA ASN A 91 -18.14 3.62 -15.39
C ASN A 91 -17.98 2.49 -14.36
N ASN A 92 -16.76 2.25 -13.86
CA ASN A 92 -16.54 1.28 -12.80
C ASN A 92 -17.09 1.77 -11.45
N ILE A 93 -16.92 3.05 -11.13
CA ILE A 93 -17.44 3.66 -9.90
C ILE A 93 -18.97 3.62 -9.85
N ARG A 94 -19.67 3.78 -10.98
CA ARG A 94 -21.14 3.63 -11.06
C ARG A 94 -21.64 2.28 -10.56
N ARG A 95 -20.83 1.22 -10.62
CA ARG A 95 -21.20 -0.10 -10.07
C ARG A 95 -21.22 -0.09 -8.54
N LEU A 96 -20.38 0.75 -7.92
CA LEU A 96 -20.32 0.93 -6.47
C LEU A 96 -21.48 1.77 -5.91
N GLU A 97 -22.17 2.53 -6.76
CA GLU A 97 -23.35 3.33 -6.34
C GLU A 97 -24.53 2.46 -5.87
N ARG A 98 -24.51 1.15 -6.17
CA ARG A 98 -25.50 0.17 -5.70
C ARG A 98 -25.07 -0.57 -4.43
N SER A 99 -23.96 -0.19 -3.82
CA SER A 99 -23.39 -0.82 -2.62
C SER A 99 -23.46 0.09 -1.39
N ASP A 100 -23.07 -0.43 -0.24
CA ASP A 100 -22.95 0.33 1.02
C ASP A 100 -21.96 1.51 0.93
N TYR A 101 -21.15 1.58 -0.14
CA TYR A 101 -20.17 2.64 -0.39
C TYR A 101 -20.67 3.72 -1.35
N VAL A 102 -21.99 3.91 -1.47
CA VAL A 102 -22.60 4.88 -2.40
C VAL A 102 -22.03 6.30 -2.24
N GLU A 103 -21.81 6.76 -1.01
CA GLU A 103 -21.27 8.11 -0.77
C GLU A 103 -19.79 8.22 -1.19
N THR A 104 -19.00 7.18 -0.97
CA THR A 104 -17.64 7.07 -1.51
C THR A 104 -17.66 7.08 -3.04
N ALA A 105 -18.59 6.34 -3.65
CA ALA A 105 -18.72 6.30 -5.11
C ALA A 105 -19.07 7.68 -5.68
N LYS A 106 -20.04 8.38 -5.09
CA LYS A 106 -20.40 9.76 -5.48
C LYS A 106 -19.24 10.73 -5.36
N GLU A 107 -18.40 10.57 -4.34
CA GLU A 107 -17.23 11.42 -4.14
C GLU A 107 -16.13 11.13 -5.15
N LEU A 108 -15.81 9.85 -5.38
CA LEU A 108 -14.85 9.45 -6.40
C LEU A 108 -15.32 9.79 -7.83
N ALA A 109 -16.64 9.83 -8.08
CA ALA A 109 -17.19 10.23 -9.38
C ALA A 109 -16.90 11.71 -9.74
N LYS A 110 -16.57 12.55 -8.75
CA LYS A 110 -16.20 13.96 -8.95
C LYS A 110 -14.75 14.14 -9.40
N LEU A 111 -13.94 13.07 -9.37
CA LEU A 111 -12.55 13.17 -9.80
C LEU A 111 -12.45 13.43 -11.31
N ASP A 112 -11.35 14.08 -11.69
CA ASP A 112 -11.06 14.49 -13.05
C ASP A 112 -9.78 13.81 -13.57
N ALA A 113 -9.53 13.98 -14.86
CA ALA A 113 -8.25 13.60 -15.44
C ALA A 113 -7.09 14.35 -14.76
N ASN A 114 -5.90 13.76 -14.78
CA ASN A 114 -4.70 14.18 -14.04
C ASN A 114 -4.84 14.07 -12.52
N THR A 115 -5.79 13.28 -12.03
CA THR A 115 -5.85 12.88 -10.63
C THR A 115 -5.13 11.56 -10.45
N THR A 116 -4.32 11.42 -9.42
CA THR A 116 -3.76 10.15 -8.98
C THR A 116 -4.39 9.72 -7.66
N LEU A 117 -4.86 8.49 -7.62
CA LEU A 117 -5.28 7.79 -6.41
C LEU A 117 -4.18 6.84 -5.96
N ARG A 118 -3.93 6.80 -4.66
CA ARG A 118 -2.93 5.91 -4.06
C ARG A 118 -3.45 5.37 -2.74
N ASN A 119 -3.44 4.05 -2.60
CA ASN A 119 -3.64 3.43 -1.30
C ASN A 119 -2.29 3.37 -0.59
N THR A 120 -2.21 3.97 0.60
CA THR A 120 -0.97 4.06 1.37
C THR A 120 -1.24 4.02 2.86
N THR A 121 -0.21 3.79 3.66
CA THR A 121 -0.27 3.91 5.11
C THR A 121 0.44 5.18 5.54
N ASP A 122 -0.20 5.98 6.39
CA ASP A 122 0.48 7.05 7.11
C ASP A 122 1.42 6.43 8.14
N ILE A 123 2.73 6.61 7.95
CA ILE A 123 3.79 6.02 8.78
C ILE A 123 3.71 6.56 10.21
N LYS A 124 3.18 7.77 10.42
CA LYS A 124 3.07 8.36 11.76
C LYS A 124 1.93 7.77 12.57
N SER A 125 0.74 7.67 11.97
CA SER A 125 -0.46 7.16 12.68
C SER A 125 -0.73 5.67 12.47
N GLY A 126 -0.07 5.02 11.51
CA GLY A 126 -0.33 3.64 11.10
C GLY A 126 -1.65 3.45 10.32
N LYS A 127 -2.37 4.54 10.01
CA LYS A 127 -3.68 4.47 9.36
C LYS A 127 -3.55 4.26 7.85
N LEU A 128 -4.43 3.45 7.28
CA LEU A 128 -4.57 3.30 5.85
C LEU A 128 -5.34 4.50 5.28
N VAL A 129 -4.82 5.08 4.19
CA VAL A 129 -5.27 6.32 3.58
C VAL A 129 -5.36 6.13 2.07
N TRP A 130 -6.51 6.50 1.51
CA TRP A 130 -6.68 6.70 0.08
C TRP A 130 -6.33 8.13 -0.26
N LEU A 131 -5.08 8.32 -0.65
CA LEU A 131 -4.52 9.58 -1.07
C LEU A 131 -5.02 9.93 -2.48
N ILE A 132 -5.65 11.09 -2.62
CA ILE A 132 -6.12 11.65 -3.88
C ILE A 132 -5.34 12.94 -4.11
N SER A 133 -4.73 13.09 -5.27
CA SER A 133 -3.85 14.23 -5.56
C SER A 133 -3.81 14.54 -7.05
N ASP A 134 -3.43 15.75 -7.42
CA ASP A 134 -3.03 16.02 -8.80
C ASP A 134 -1.75 15.21 -9.12
N SER A 135 -1.74 14.50 -10.25
CA SER A 135 -0.63 13.65 -10.68
C SER A 135 0.71 14.40 -10.77
N ARG A 136 0.69 15.72 -10.96
CA ARG A 136 1.88 16.58 -11.03
C ARG A 136 2.51 16.82 -9.66
N LEU A 137 1.77 16.66 -8.57
CA LEU A 137 2.26 16.83 -7.20
C LEU A 137 3.07 15.63 -6.73
N ILE A 138 2.94 14.46 -7.36
CA ILE A 138 3.61 13.24 -6.92
C ILE A 138 5.11 13.34 -7.19
N PRO A 139 5.97 13.27 -6.16
CA PRO A 139 7.41 13.28 -6.34
C PRO A 139 7.88 12.07 -7.16
N LYS A 140 8.87 12.28 -8.01
CA LYS A 140 9.47 11.21 -8.83
C LYS A 140 10.50 10.40 -8.04
N GLU A 141 11.08 11.02 -7.02
CA GLU A 141 12.07 10.43 -6.15
C GLU A 141 11.43 9.39 -5.23
N LYS A 142 12.15 8.29 -5.03
CA LYS A 142 11.84 7.32 -3.98
C LYS A 142 12.20 7.93 -2.62
N GLY A 143 11.46 7.54 -1.58
CA GLY A 143 11.73 8.03 -0.23
C GLY A 143 10.46 8.15 0.62
N ILE A 144 10.55 8.83 1.75
CA ILE A 144 9.39 9.24 2.53
C ILE A 144 8.93 10.60 2.04
N VAL A 145 7.63 10.72 1.81
CA VAL A 145 6.96 11.94 1.35
C VAL A 145 6.05 12.42 2.46
N GLY A 146 6.23 13.68 2.85
CA GLY A 146 5.27 14.41 3.66
C GLY A 146 4.25 15.08 2.75
N VAL A 147 2.97 14.96 3.10
CA VAL A 147 1.85 15.54 2.36
C VAL A 147 1.13 16.52 3.26
N CYS A 148 0.82 17.69 2.74
CA CYS A 148 -0.17 18.57 3.34
C CYS A 148 -1.47 18.45 2.58
N GLY A 149 -2.57 18.28 3.30
CA GLY A 149 -3.88 18.12 2.69
C GLY A 149 -5.00 18.06 3.70
N ARG A 150 -6.16 17.59 3.26
CA ARG A 150 -7.35 17.51 4.11
C ARG A 150 -8.06 16.18 3.95
N PRO A 151 -8.61 15.62 5.04
CA PRO A 151 -9.56 14.53 4.92
C PRO A 151 -10.81 14.97 4.16
N THR A 152 -11.56 14.01 3.63
CA THR A 152 -12.90 14.28 3.12
C THR A 152 -13.77 14.99 4.16
N THR A 153 -14.47 16.02 3.71
CA THR A 153 -15.46 16.75 4.52
C THR A 153 -16.83 16.07 4.53
N ASN A 154 -17.02 15.02 3.73
CA ASN A 154 -18.27 14.27 3.68
C ASN A 154 -18.44 13.45 4.97
N PRO A 155 -19.41 13.79 5.84
CA PRO A 155 -19.56 13.13 7.13
C PRO A 155 -19.92 11.64 7.00
N ALA A 156 -20.62 11.27 5.92
CA ALA A 156 -20.97 9.88 5.65
C ALA A 156 -19.73 9.02 5.38
N ILE A 157 -18.74 9.58 4.67
CA ILE A 157 -17.46 8.89 4.40
C ILE A 157 -16.55 8.94 5.63
N ALA A 158 -16.49 10.09 6.30
CA ALA A 158 -15.67 10.28 7.49
C ALA A 158 -16.02 9.29 8.63
N LYS A 159 -17.28 8.82 8.70
CA LYS A 159 -17.72 7.78 9.64
C LYS A 159 -16.99 6.45 9.41
N TYR A 160 -16.78 6.02 8.16
CA TYR A 160 -16.05 4.79 7.85
C TYR A 160 -14.58 4.87 8.25
N GLY A 161 -13.99 6.07 8.26
CA GLY A 161 -12.62 6.28 8.72
C GLY A 161 -12.45 6.27 10.26
N ARG A 162 -13.53 6.42 11.05
CA ARG A 162 -13.45 6.51 12.52
C ARG A 162 -13.92 5.25 13.26
N THR A 163 -14.81 4.46 12.68
CA THR A 163 -15.61 3.48 13.45
C THR A 163 -15.37 2.02 13.09
N TYR A 164 -14.48 1.69 12.15
CA TYR A 164 -14.32 0.32 11.66
C TYR A 164 -12.97 -0.33 12.00
N HIS A 165 -13.04 -1.45 12.74
CA HIS A 165 -12.03 -2.52 12.78
C HIS A 165 -12.24 -3.56 11.65
N GLY A 166 -13.01 -3.22 10.62
CA GLY A 166 -13.21 -4.04 9.42
C GLY A 166 -12.07 -3.89 8.41
N PRO A 167 -12.03 -4.73 7.36
CA PRO A 167 -10.86 -4.89 6.50
C PRO A 167 -10.48 -3.66 5.64
N LEU A 168 -11.30 -2.61 5.54
CA LEU A 168 -11.04 -1.45 4.67
C LEU A 168 -11.55 -0.13 5.28
N PRO A 169 -10.83 0.50 6.22
CA PRO A 169 -11.08 1.90 6.55
C PRO A 169 -10.72 2.78 5.34
N VAL A 170 -11.72 3.25 4.60
CA VAL A 170 -11.53 4.15 3.47
C VAL A 170 -11.45 5.58 3.99
N PHE A 171 -10.25 6.02 4.36
CA PHE A 171 -9.99 7.42 4.68
C PHE A 171 -9.54 8.14 3.41
N LEU A 172 -10.46 8.86 2.76
CA LEU A 172 -10.11 9.70 1.61
C LEU A 172 -9.37 10.95 2.10
N PHE A 173 -8.19 11.19 1.54
CA PHE A 173 -7.36 12.34 1.88
C PHE A 173 -6.92 13.06 0.61
N TYR A 174 -7.27 14.35 0.50
CA TYR A 174 -6.97 15.19 -0.64
C TYR A 174 -5.66 15.95 -0.38
N ALA A 175 -4.65 15.69 -1.19
CA ALA A 175 -3.36 16.35 -1.08
C ALA A 175 -3.35 17.69 -1.80
N ASP A 176 -2.91 18.73 -1.09
CA ASP A 176 -2.66 20.06 -1.64
C ASP A 176 -1.19 20.22 -2.05
N SER A 177 -0.26 19.60 -1.30
CA SER A 177 1.17 19.60 -1.62
C SER A 177 1.89 18.35 -1.12
N MET A 178 3.03 18.01 -1.74
CA MET A 178 3.87 16.87 -1.37
C MET A 178 5.35 17.24 -1.44
N THR A 179 6.12 16.79 -0.45
CA THR A 179 7.56 17.05 -0.37
C THR A 179 8.28 15.79 0.10
N VAL A 180 9.41 15.46 -0.52
CA VAL A 180 10.28 14.37 -0.06
C VAL A 180 11.01 14.80 1.21
N VAL A 181 10.86 14.03 2.28
CA VAL A 181 11.39 14.33 3.62
C VAL A 181 12.49 13.37 4.09
N SER A 182 12.71 12.29 3.34
CA SER A 182 13.80 11.33 3.54
C SER A 182 13.97 10.49 2.27
N ARG A 183 15.20 10.06 1.93
CA ARG A 183 15.51 9.23 0.75
C ARG A 183 15.83 7.80 1.16
#